data_AF-A0A956EM51-F1
#
_entry.id   AF-A0A956EM51-F1
#
_cell.length_a   1.000
_cell.length_b   1.000
_cell.length_c   1.000
_cell.angle_alpha   90.00
_cell.angle_beta   90.00
_cell.angle_gamma   90.00
#
_symmetry.space_group_name_H-M   'P 1'
#
loop_
_entity.id
_entity.type
_entity.pdbx_description
1 polymer ?
#
loop_
_entity_poly.entity_id
_entity_poly.type
_entity_poly.pdbx_seq_one_letter_code
_entity_poly.pdbx_strand_id
1 'polypeptide(L)'
;MSDEFQLGAGFTQGEISAGLGLGPLEQQYEELFAEALADGVITSEERARLEKAADNLGLNPKRLLELEQAMMAAYESRHAVRIIEHYEEAPASLAPIRVQADGDSGRALLLKRIEQLEARVKELEAELRHAQSQINVEVDLSDLEGS
;
A
#
# COMPACT_ATOMS: atom_id res chain seq x y z
N MET A 1 -13.95 25.71 46.39
CA MET A 1 -12.73 25.73 45.57
C MET A 1 -12.96 24.70 44.50
N SER A 2 -13.39 25.16 43.32
CA SER A 2 -13.72 24.30 42.19
C SER A 2 -12.65 24.58 41.15
N ASP A 3 -11.74 23.62 40.93
CA ASP A 3 -10.70 23.75 39.91
C ASP A 3 -11.36 23.71 38.54
N GLU A 4 -11.18 24.80 37.82
CA GLU A 4 -11.63 25.03 36.47
C GLU A 4 -10.67 24.29 35.52
N PHE A 5 -11.18 23.27 34.83
CA PHE A 5 -10.41 22.54 33.81
C PHE A 5 -10.02 23.51 32.68
N GLN A 6 -8.80 24.03 32.73
CA GLN A 6 -8.20 24.80 31.64
C GLN A 6 -7.78 23.83 30.53
N LEU A 7 -8.56 23.74 29.46
CA LEU A 7 -8.11 23.13 28.21
C LEU A 7 -6.98 24.00 27.63
N GLY A 8 -5.75 23.48 27.70
CA GLY A 8 -4.58 24.08 27.06
C GLY A 8 -4.84 24.27 25.57
N ALA A 9 -4.72 25.52 25.11
CA ALA A 9 -4.80 25.91 23.71
C ALA A 9 -3.59 25.35 22.94
N GLY A 10 -3.69 24.08 22.53
CA GLY A 10 -2.67 23.38 21.76
C GLY A 10 -3.10 23.02 20.33
N PHE A 11 -4.21 23.57 19.84
CA PHE A 11 -4.66 23.30 18.47
C PHE A 11 -4.16 24.39 17.53
N THR A 12 -3.04 24.15 16.85
CA THR A 12 -2.61 24.94 15.69
C THR A 12 -3.35 24.44 14.47
N GLN A 13 -4.33 25.23 14.02
CA GLN A 13 -5.03 25.02 12.76
C GLN A 13 -4.03 25.19 11.61
N GLY A 14 -3.66 24.08 10.96
CA GLY A 14 -2.77 24.07 9.80
C GLY A 14 -3.34 24.93 8.67
N GLU A 15 -2.49 25.80 8.12
CA GLU A 15 -2.83 26.71 7.03
C GLU A 15 -3.19 25.90 5.79
N ILE A 16 -4.40 26.12 5.28
CA ILE A 16 -5.00 25.35 4.19
C ILE A 16 -4.39 25.85 2.87
N SER A 17 -3.27 25.27 2.46
CA SER A 17 -2.87 25.26 1.05
C SER A 17 -3.48 24.03 0.37
N ALA A 18 -3.99 24.24 -0.84
CA ALA A 18 -4.85 23.33 -1.60
C ALA A 18 -4.45 21.84 -1.53
N GLY A 19 -5.24 21.06 -0.80
CA GLY A 19 -5.23 19.59 -0.80
C GLY A 19 -4.61 18.96 0.44
N LEU A 20 -5.42 18.76 1.50
CA LEU A 20 -5.05 18.18 2.81
C LEU A 20 -3.92 18.92 3.55
N GLY A 21 -4.28 19.80 4.49
CA GLY A 21 -3.34 20.27 5.50
C GLY A 21 -2.83 19.09 6.32
N LEU A 22 -1.55 18.77 6.16
CA LEU A 22 -0.85 17.77 6.96
C LEU A 22 -0.62 18.33 8.36
N GLY A 23 -0.89 17.52 9.38
CA GLY A 23 -0.49 17.86 10.74
C GLY A 23 1.03 17.73 10.90
N PRO A 24 1.59 18.19 12.03
CA PRO A 24 3.04 18.14 12.27
C PRO A 24 3.63 16.73 12.22
N LEU A 25 2.84 15.72 12.60
CA LEU A 25 3.26 14.31 12.60
C LEU A 25 3.22 13.74 11.18
N GLU A 26 2.22 14.10 10.40
CA GLU A 26 2.13 13.72 8.98
C GLU A 26 3.25 14.35 8.15
N GLN A 27 3.70 15.57 8.45
CA GLN A 27 4.87 16.18 7.82
C GLN A 27 6.16 15.41 8.11
N GLN A 28 6.34 14.96 9.35
CA GLN A 28 7.51 14.14 9.70
C GLN A 28 7.50 12.79 8.98
N TYR A 29 6.32 12.21 8.79
CA TYR A 29 6.16 11.00 7.98
C TYR A 29 6.43 11.26 6.49
N GLU A 30 5.95 12.39 5.96
CA GLU A 30 6.18 12.82 4.58
C GLU A 30 7.67 12.87 4.24
N GLU A 31 8.49 13.44 5.12
CA GLU A 31 9.95 13.50 4.91
C GLU A 31 10.57 12.09 4.78
N LEU A 32 10.19 11.16 5.66
CA LEU A 32 10.67 9.77 5.63
C LEU A 32 10.20 9.04 4.36
N PHE A 33 8.96 9.27 3.95
CA PHE A 33 8.40 8.65 2.76
C PHE A 33 9.02 9.21 1.48
N ALA A 34 9.32 10.51 1.43
CA ALA A 34 10.03 11.13 0.32
C ALA A 34 11.47 10.61 0.18
N GLU A 35 12.15 10.35 1.30
CA GLU A 35 13.47 9.70 1.30
C GLU A 35 13.40 8.29 0.71
N ALA A 36 12.42 7.48 1.15
CA ALA A 36 12.19 6.13 0.63
C ALA A 36 11.78 6.11 -0.86
N LEU A 37 11.22 7.21 -1.37
CA LEU A 37 10.87 7.35 -2.79
C LEU A 37 12.02 7.88 -3.66
N ALA A 38 13.17 8.27 -3.09
CA ALA A 38 14.20 8.98 -3.82
C ALA A 38 14.74 8.22 -5.05
N ASP A 39 14.79 6.89 -5.00
CA ASP A 39 15.22 6.02 -6.10
C ASP A 39 14.06 5.40 -6.89
N GLY A 40 12.81 5.69 -6.50
CA GLY A 40 11.58 5.21 -7.13
C GLY A 40 11.17 3.77 -6.76
N VAL A 41 11.88 3.11 -5.82
CA VAL A 41 11.60 1.74 -5.41
C VAL A 41 11.52 1.65 -3.90
N ILE A 42 10.35 1.32 -3.36
CA ILE A 42 10.22 1.08 -1.91
C ILE A 42 10.52 -0.40 -1.65
N THR A 43 11.62 -0.68 -0.95
CA THR A 43 11.99 -2.05 -0.53
C THR A 43 11.16 -2.53 0.65
N SER A 44 11.19 -3.85 0.91
CA SER A 44 10.54 -4.46 2.08
C SER A 44 11.06 -3.90 3.42
N GLU A 45 12.37 -3.64 3.52
CA GLU A 45 12.98 -3.05 4.71
C GLU A 45 12.53 -1.59 4.91
N GLU A 46 12.40 -0.82 3.83
CA GLU A 46 11.89 0.55 3.87
C GLU A 46 10.42 0.59 4.25
N ARG A 47 9.60 -0.30 3.68
CA ARG A 47 8.19 -0.45 4.06
C ARG A 47 8.04 -0.74 5.55
N ALA A 48 8.81 -1.68 6.09
CA ALA A 48 8.79 -2.00 7.51
C ALA A 48 9.25 -0.81 8.39
N ARG A 49 10.23 -0.02 7.92
CA ARG A 49 10.66 1.21 8.62
C ARG A 49 9.56 2.27 8.63
N LEU A 50 8.87 2.46 7.51
CA LEU A 50 7.75 3.40 7.36
C LEU A 50 6.57 2.99 8.25
N GLU A 51 6.16 1.72 8.23
CA GLU A 51 5.10 1.19 9.10
C GLU A 51 5.43 1.43 10.58
N LYS A 52 6.65 1.12 10.99
CA LYS A 52 7.11 1.38 12.36
C LYS A 52 7.09 2.87 12.72
N ALA A 53 7.45 3.75 11.78
CA ALA A 53 7.40 5.19 11.99
C ALA A 53 5.94 5.67 12.15
N ALA A 54 5.04 5.20 11.30
CA ALA A 54 3.61 5.51 11.40
C ALA A 54 3.00 5.08 12.74
N ASP A 55 3.34 3.87 13.20
CA ASP A 55 2.91 3.35 14.50
C ASP A 55 3.43 4.22 15.66
N ASN A 56 4.71 4.60 15.63
CA ASN A 56 5.32 5.43 16.67
C ASN A 56 4.72 6.85 16.71
N LEU A 57 4.34 7.38 15.55
CA LEU A 57 3.70 8.69 15.41
C LEU A 57 2.19 8.63 15.71
N GLY A 58 1.62 7.44 15.88
CA GLY A 58 0.18 7.27 16.16
C GLY A 58 -0.72 7.75 15.03
N LEU A 59 -0.25 7.62 13.78
CA LEU A 59 -0.98 8.11 12.61
C LEU A 59 -2.24 7.29 12.37
N ASN A 60 -3.31 7.95 11.93
CA ASN A 60 -4.54 7.25 11.57
C ASN A 60 -4.33 6.45 10.26
N PRO A 61 -4.58 5.13 10.24
CA PRO A 61 -4.29 4.29 9.07
C PRO A 61 -4.99 4.74 7.78
N LYS A 62 -6.24 5.27 7.89
CA LYS A 62 -6.99 5.73 6.74
C LYS A 62 -6.39 7.00 6.15
N ARG A 63 -6.03 7.97 7.01
CA ARG A 63 -5.41 9.23 6.57
C ARG A 63 -4.00 9.01 6.03
N LEU A 64 -3.26 8.07 6.63
CA LEU A 64 -1.94 7.68 6.16
C LEU A 64 -1.99 7.11 4.75
N LEU A 65 -2.95 6.22 4.48
CA LEU A 65 -3.16 5.65 3.15
C LEU A 65 -3.46 6.75 2.11
N GLU A 66 -4.34 7.70 2.45
CA GLU A 66 -4.66 8.84 1.57
C GLU A 66 -3.43 9.71 1.30
N LEU A 67 -2.60 9.95 2.32
CA LEU A 67 -1.34 10.69 2.21
C LEU A 67 -0.36 9.97 1.29
N GLU A 68 -0.08 8.68 1.51
CA GLU A 68 0.85 7.91 0.70
C GLU A 68 0.41 7.86 -0.77
N GLN A 69 -0.89 7.67 -1.03
CA GLN A 69 -1.43 7.69 -2.39
C GLN A 69 -1.22 9.05 -3.06
N ALA A 70 -1.48 10.15 -2.35
CA ALA A 70 -1.25 11.49 -2.88
C ALA A 70 0.23 11.74 -3.16
N MET A 71 1.13 11.31 -2.28
CA MET A 71 2.57 11.42 -2.46
C MET A 71 3.08 10.62 -3.65
N MET A 72 2.65 9.37 -3.79
CA MET A 72 3.00 8.53 -4.93
C MET A 72 2.53 9.17 -6.24
N ALA A 73 1.26 9.58 -6.33
CA ALA A 73 0.72 10.22 -7.53
C ALA A 73 1.46 11.53 -7.89
N ALA A 74 1.80 12.34 -6.88
CA ALA A 74 2.58 13.56 -7.08
C ALA A 74 4.00 13.27 -7.56
N TYR A 75 4.64 12.23 -7.03
CA TYR A 75 5.99 11.82 -7.41
C TYR A 75 6.03 11.26 -8.83
N GLU A 76 5.09 10.38 -9.19
CA GLU A 76 4.96 9.80 -10.53
C GLU A 76 4.70 10.89 -11.59
N SER A 77 3.83 11.85 -11.30
CA SER A 77 3.54 12.99 -12.17
C SER A 77 4.76 13.87 -12.41
N ARG A 78 5.57 14.12 -11.38
CA ARG A 78 6.76 14.99 -11.45
C ARG A 78 7.94 14.34 -12.14
N HIS A 79 8.16 13.03 -11.93
CA HIS A 79 9.35 12.34 -12.41
C HIS A 79 9.09 11.48 -13.66
N ALA A 80 7.83 11.31 -14.08
CA ALA A 80 7.43 10.40 -15.15
C ALA A 80 7.93 8.96 -14.94
N VAL A 81 8.04 8.54 -13.66
CA VAL A 81 8.44 7.20 -13.22
C VAL A 81 7.23 6.54 -12.56
N ARG A 82 7.17 5.20 -12.59
CA ARG A 82 6.18 4.41 -11.85
C ARG A 82 6.82 3.85 -10.60
N ILE A 83 6.20 4.05 -9.44
CA ILE A 83 6.70 3.51 -8.17
C ILE A 83 6.32 2.03 -8.08
N ILE A 84 7.28 1.19 -7.71
CA ILE A 84 7.06 -0.25 -7.52
C ILE A 84 7.45 -0.60 -6.09
N GLU A 85 6.54 -1.25 -5.36
CA GLU A 85 6.89 -1.89 -4.09
C GLU A 85 7.63 -3.18 -4.38
N HIS A 86 8.90 -3.22 -3.96
CA HIS A 86 9.74 -4.40 -4.13
C HIS A 86 9.68 -5.26 -2.87
N TYR A 87 8.81 -6.25 -2.90
CA TYR A 87 8.85 -7.34 -1.94
C TYR A 87 10.00 -8.27 -2.32
N GLU A 88 11.16 -8.12 -1.68
CA GLU A 88 12.17 -9.18 -1.71
C GLU A 88 11.59 -10.41 -0.99
N GLU A 89 11.09 -11.39 -1.74
CA GLU A 89 11.17 -12.76 -1.28
C GLU A 89 12.67 -13.06 -1.15
N ALA A 90 13.14 -13.26 0.09
CA ALA A 90 14.53 -13.58 0.37
C ALA A 90 15.06 -14.56 -0.68
N PRO A 91 16.17 -14.24 -1.39
CA PRO A 91 16.60 -15.04 -2.52
C PRO A 91 16.77 -16.48 -2.03
N ALA A 92 15.98 -17.39 -2.60
CA ALA A 92 16.13 -18.81 -2.33
C ALA A 92 17.61 -19.13 -2.50
N SER A 93 18.25 -19.54 -1.41
CA SER A 93 19.69 -19.77 -1.34
C SER A 93 20.16 -20.48 -2.61
N LEU A 94 21.12 -19.89 -3.32
CA LEU A 94 21.79 -20.48 -4.49
C LEU A 94 22.63 -21.73 -4.11
N ALA A 95 22.38 -22.32 -2.94
CA ALA A 95 22.79 -23.68 -2.68
C ALA A 95 22.28 -24.54 -3.86
N PRO A 96 23.15 -25.31 -4.52
CA PRO A 96 22.69 -26.23 -5.55
C PRO A 96 21.59 -27.06 -4.93
N ILE A 97 20.40 -27.02 -5.53
CA ILE A 97 19.28 -27.88 -5.14
C ILE A 97 19.82 -29.30 -5.28
N ARG A 98 20.28 -29.89 -4.17
CA ARG A 98 20.40 -31.33 -4.08
C ARG A 98 18.97 -31.80 -4.10
N VAL A 99 18.50 -32.09 -5.31
CA VAL A 99 17.38 -32.99 -5.53
C VAL A 99 17.84 -34.32 -4.93
N GLN A 100 17.71 -34.46 -3.61
CA GLN A 100 17.72 -35.77 -3.00
C GLN A 100 16.59 -36.51 -3.69
N ALA A 101 16.97 -37.58 -4.37
CA ALA A 101 16.14 -38.30 -5.29
C ALA A 101 14.95 -38.94 -4.56
N ASP A 102 13.89 -38.17 -4.34
CA ASP A 102 12.54 -38.71 -4.30
C ASP A 102 12.02 -38.66 -5.75
N GLY A 103 12.54 -39.61 -6.54
CA GLY A 103 12.29 -39.72 -7.99
C GLY A 103 10.81 -39.68 -8.33
N ASP A 104 10.44 -39.06 -9.45
CA ASP A 104 9.09 -38.84 -10.03
C ASP A 104 8.00 -38.26 -9.10
N SER A 105 7.92 -38.65 -7.83
CA SER A 105 6.99 -38.18 -6.81
C SER A 105 7.19 -36.71 -6.46
N GLY A 106 8.42 -36.23 -6.28
CA GLY A 106 8.68 -34.80 -6.03
C GLY A 106 8.23 -33.92 -7.19
N ARG A 107 8.51 -34.36 -8.42
CA ARG A 107 8.07 -33.67 -9.64
C ARG A 107 6.55 -33.68 -9.79
N ALA A 108 5.91 -34.81 -9.51
CA ALA A 108 4.45 -34.93 -9.58
C ALA A 108 3.74 -34.03 -8.56
N LEU A 109 4.28 -33.91 -7.34
CA LEU A 109 3.75 -33.01 -6.32
C LEU A 109 3.86 -31.54 -6.73
N LEU A 110 4.99 -31.14 -7.32
CA LEU A 110 5.19 -29.78 -7.83
C LEU A 110 4.21 -29.47 -8.97
N LEU A 111 4.04 -30.37 -9.93
CA LEU A 111 3.08 -30.20 -11.03
C LEU A 111 1.64 -30.06 -10.50
N LYS A 112 1.27 -30.89 -9.52
CA LYS A 112 -0.05 -30.78 -8.86
C LYS A 112 -0.22 -29.45 -8.13
N ARG A 113 0.85 -28.93 -7.52
CA ARG A 113 0.81 -27.64 -6.84
C ARG A 113 0.68 -26.48 -7.83
N ILE A 114 1.37 -26.55 -8.96
CA ILE A 114 1.25 -25.56 -10.05
C ILE A 114 -0.19 -25.52 -10.56
N GLU A 115 -0.77 -26.68 -10.87
CA GLU A 115 -2.16 -26.78 -11.34
C GLU A 115 -3.16 -26.15 -10.33
N GLN A 116 -2.97 -26.41 -9.03
CA GLN A 116 -3.79 -25.78 -7.99
C GLN A 116 -3.67 -24.26 -7.95
N LEU A 117 -2.45 -23.74 -8.11
CA LEU A 117 -2.20 -22.30 -8.10
C LEU A 117 -2.77 -21.63 -9.34
N GLU A 118 -2.61 -22.23 -10.53
CA GLU A 118 -3.21 -21.74 -11.77
C GLU A 118 -4.74 -21.68 -11.68
N ALA A 119 -5.37 -22.70 -11.09
CA ALA A 119 -6.81 -22.69 -10.85
C ALA A 119 -7.23 -21.55 -9.92
N ARG A 120 -6.48 -21.32 -8.84
CA ARG A 120 -6.78 -20.24 -7.88
C ARG A 120 -6.58 -18.86 -8.49
N VAL A 121 -5.56 -18.65 -9.31
CA VAL A 121 -5.35 -17.39 -10.03
C VAL A 121 -6.53 -17.12 -10.95
N LYS A 122 -6.97 -18.12 -11.73
CA LYS A 122 -8.11 -17.96 -12.64
C LYS A 122 -9.41 -17.60 -11.91
N GLU A 123 -9.63 -18.19 -10.74
CA GLU A 123 -10.76 -17.88 -9.86
C GLU A 123 -10.70 -16.43 -9.36
N LEU A 124 -9.56 -16.03 -8.80
CA LEU A 124 -9.34 -14.66 -8.30
C LEU A 124 -9.48 -13.62 -9.42
N GLU A 125 -8.99 -13.91 -10.62
CA GLU A 125 -9.19 -13.04 -11.79
C GLU A 125 -10.66 -12.91 -12.18
N ALA A 126 -11.45 -13.97 -12.03
CA ALA A 126 -12.88 -13.92 -12.28
C ALA A 126 -13.62 -13.10 -11.21
N GLU A 127 -13.25 -13.28 -9.95
CA GLU A 127 -13.77 -12.47 -8.83
C GLU A 127 -13.43 -10.98 -9.02
N LEU A 128 -12.19 -10.66 -9.40
CA LEU A 128 -11.78 -9.29 -9.70
C LEU A 128 -12.59 -8.68 -10.84
N ARG A 129 -12.78 -9.41 -11.95
CA ARG A 129 -13.62 -8.95 -13.06
C ARG A 129 -15.07 -8.71 -12.63
N HIS A 130 -15.61 -9.59 -11.79
CA HIS A 130 -16.97 -9.44 -11.26
C HIS A 130 -17.08 -8.19 -10.37
N ALA A 131 -16.16 -8.03 -9.41
CA ALA A 131 -16.13 -6.86 -8.52
C ALA A 131 -15.99 -5.54 -9.31
N GLN A 132 -15.10 -5.51 -10.31
CA GLN A 132 -14.94 -4.36 -11.21
C GLN A 132 -16.22 -4.06 -12.00
N SER A 133 -16.93 -5.09 -12.47
CA SER A 133 -18.20 -4.89 -13.17
C SER A 133 -19.30 -4.33 -12.25
N GLN A 134 -19.35 -4.75 -10.99
CA GLN A 134 -20.31 -4.22 -10.02
C GLN A 134 -20.03 -2.75 -9.70
N ILE A 135 -18.76 -2.37 -9.54
CA ILE A 135 -18.37 -0.97 -9.34
C ILE A 135 -18.75 -0.13 -10.57
N ASN A 136 -18.47 -0.61 -11.78
CA ASN A 136 -18.79 0.14 -13.00
C ASN A 136 -20.31 0.29 -13.24
N VAL A 137 -21.13 -0.65 -12.77
CA VAL A 137 -22.60 -0.54 -12.84
C VAL A 137 -23.14 0.45 -11.80
N GLU A 138 -22.48 0.62 -10.65
CA GLU A 138 -22.86 1.62 -9.64
C GLU A 138 -22.53 3.07 -10.06
N VAL A 139 -21.75 3.24 -11.14
CA VAL A 139 -21.42 4.55 -11.75
C VAL A 139 -22.22 4.79 -13.04
N ASP A 140 -23.44 4.26 -13.16
CA ASP A 140 -24.39 4.75 -14.17
C ASP A 140 -25.24 5.88 -13.57
N LEU A 141 -24.63 7.06 -13.43
CA LEU A 141 -25.30 8.30 -12.99
C LEU A 141 -26.13 8.95 -14.11
N SER A 142 -26.27 8.28 -15.25
CA SER A 142 -26.92 8.81 -16.46
C SER A 142 -28.44 8.96 -16.34
N ASP A 143 -29.07 8.37 -15.31
CA ASP A 143 -30.51 8.47 -15.03
C ASP A 143 -30.88 9.60 -14.03
N LEU A 144 -29.90 10.36 -13.50
CA LEU A 144 -30.16 11.43 -12.51
C LEU A 144 -30.13 12.86 -13.08
N GLU A 145 -29.77 13.07 -14.35
CA GLU A 145 -29.76 14.41 -14.99
C GLU A 145 -30.91 14.64 -16.00
N GLY A 146 -31.94 13.78 -15.99
CA GLY A 146 -33.00 13.80 -17.01
C GLY A 146 -34.43 13.62 -16.50
N SER A 147 -34.91 14.43 -15.55
CA SER A 147 -36.35 14.76 -15.38
C SER A 147 -36.56 16.01 -14.54
#